data_AF-A0A2V8FKR4-F1
#
_entry.id   AF-A0A2V8FKR4-F1
#
_cell.length_a   1.000
_cell.length_b   1.000
_cell.length_c   1.000
_cell.angle_alpha   90.00
_cell.angle_beta   90.00
_cell.angle_gamma   90.00
#
_symmetry.space_group_name_H-M   'P 1'
#
loop_
_entity.id
_entity.type
_entity.pdbx_description
1 polymer ?
#
loop_
_entity_poly.entity_id
_entity_poly.type
_entity_poly.pdbx_seq_one_letter_code
_entity_poly.pdbx_strand_id
1 'polypeptide(L)'
;MSVVSVSSGLAATRAVVISRETLGMREERLGRILTFFGVPWQSVSLADVVDSGLPAERGGPYAVFGSADVLAAALAMPRGAAVVGWAAALYAYASPDREASRRAVSSLAGSEWMWALPPNGSVSVEITDRCRELTGPMSGLQVSIRLAPDEDVLVPSEAALSRPSDDGQAPGERFTSIVSVEGLPAFFRVLHHGVATYVCASTAVVDIDAPVGHNYYDVKAHFLSAVPLVMFITWAFRDVMWRPHELGACLIIDDPLLKSRYGFCDFEHLRDLMRQHRFTTNIAFIPWNWRRTTRRAGEF
;
A
#
# COMPACT_ATOMS: atom_id res chain seq x y z
N MET A 1 -22.42 23.97 21.95
CA MET A 1 -22.45 23.43 20.57
C MET A 1 -21.12 22.75 20.33
N SER A 2 -21.11 21.42 20.24
CA SER A 2 -19.89 20.62 20.20
C SER A 2 -19.14 20.83 18.90
N VAL A 3 -17.85 21.11 19.03
CA VAL A 3 -16.86 20.99 17.96
C VAL A 3 -16.89 19.53 17.49
N VAL A 4 -17.37 19.30 16.27
CA VAL A 4 -17.18 18.02 15.60
C VAL A 4 -15.69 17.94 15.29
N SER A 5 -14.98 17.17 16.11
CA SER A 5 -13.65 16.65 15.82
C SER A 5 -13.63 16.14 14.38
N VAL A 6 -12.66 16.61 13.59
CA VAL A 6 -12.31 16.00 12.30
C VAL A 6 -12.23 14.50 12.54
N SER A 7 -13.13 13.77 11.90
CA SER A 7 -13.33 12.35 12.10
C SER A 7 -12.01 11.60 11.91
N SER A 8 -11.65 10.77 12.88
CA SER A 8 -10.88 9.55 12.63
C SER A 8 -11.40 8.93 11.33
N GLY A 9 -10.64 9.00 10.24
CA GLY A 9 -11.09 8.58 8.92
C GLY A 9 -11.67 7.17 9.00
N LEU A 10 -12.90 6.99 8.53
CA LEU A 10 -13.53 5.66 8.54
C LEU A 10 -12.61 4.68 7.80
N ALA A 11 -12.18 3.62 8.49
CA ALA A 11 -11.48 2.53 7.85
C ALA A 11 -12.41 1.90 6.81
N ALA A 12 -11.95 1.80 5.58
CA ALA A 12 -12.68 1.13 4.53
C ALA A 12 -12.85 -0.36 4.87
N THR A 13 -14.03 -0.89 4.62
CA THR A 13 -14.35 -2.31 4.83
C THR A 13 -14.20 -3.13 3.56
N ARG A 14 -14.06 -2.49 2.40
CA ARG A 14 -13.90 -3.14 1.09
C ARG A 14 -13.21 -2.23 0.07
N ALA A 15 -12.52 -2.83 -0.89
CA ALA A 15 -11.91 -2.14 -2.01
C ALA A 15 -12.76 -2.21 -3.27
N VAL A 16 -12.78 -1.14 -4.05
CA VAL A 16 -13.38 -1.09 -5.39
C VAL A 16 -12.28 -0.74 -6.38
N VAL A 17 -11.96 -1.68 -7.27
CA VAL A 17 -10.96 -1.48 -8.34
C VAL A 17 -11.69 -1.07 -9.61
N ILE A 18 -11.45 0.14 -10.11
CA ILE A 18 -12.04 0.63 -11.35
C ILE A 18 -11.09 0.37 -12.51
N SER A 19 -11.55 -0.38 -13.50
CA SER A 19 -10.83 -0.64 -14.75
C SER A 19 -11.42 0.18 -15.90
N ARG A 20 -10.63 0.45 -16.95
CA ARG A 20 -11.11 1.21 -18.12
C ARG A 20 -12.26 0.49 -18.85
N GLU A 21 -12.05 -0.79 -19.16
CA GLU A 21 -13.03 -1.65 -19.81
C GLU A 21 -13.10 -2.97 -19.04
N THR A 22 -12.20 -3.91 -19.34
CA THR A 22 -12.04 -5.16 -18.60
C THR A 22 -10.89 -5.07 -17.59
N LEU A 23 -10.80 -6.05 -16.69
CA LEU A 23 -9.65 -6.20 -15.80
C LEU A 23 -8.38 -6.33 -16.64
N GLY A 24 -7.43 -5.41 -16.44
CA GLY A 24 -6.09 -5.53 -17.00
C GLY A 24 -5.16 -6.25 -16.02
N MET A 25 -3.95 -6.55 -16.48
CA MET A 25 -2.92 -7.22 -15.67
C MET A 25 -2.62 -6.48 -14.35
N ARG A 26 -2.65 -5.14 -14.35
CA ARG A 26 -2.36 -4.35 -13.13
C ARG A 26 -3.49 -4.44 -12.12
N GLU A 27 -4.73 -4.39 -12.60
CA GLU A 27 -5.92 -4.54 -11.76
C GLU A 27 -6.04 -5.98 -11.22
N GLU A 28 -5.67 -6.99 -12.01
CA GLU A 28 -5.54 -8.40 -11.56
C GLU A 28 -4.52 -8.53 -10.43
N ARG A 29 -3.31 -7.99 -10.61
CA ARG A 29 -2.26 -7.99 -9.57
C ARG A 29 -2.70 -7.26 -8.32
N LEU A 30 -3.36 -6.11 -8.47
CA LEU A 30 -3.93 -5.38 -7.33
C LEU A 30 -4.96 -6.22 -6.58
N GLY A 31 -5.84 -6.92 -7.30
CA GLY A 31 -6.79 -7.86 -6.72
C GLY A 31 -6.12 -9.01 -5.95
N ARG A 32 -5.01 -9.56 -6.48
CA ARG A 32 -4.17 -10.54 -5.78
C ARG A 32 -3.60 -9.98 -4.48
N ILE A 33 -3.06 -8.77 -4.52
CA ILE A 33 -2.51 -8.09 -3.33
C ILE A 33 -3.59 -7.84 -2.28
N LEU A 34 -4.76 -7.33 -2.68
CA LEU A 34 -5.89 -7.11 -1.77
C LEU A 34 -6.33 -8.43 -1.11
N THR A 35 -6.40 -9.50 -1.90
CA THR A 35 -6.71 -10.86 -1.40
C THR A 35 -5.64 -11.36 -0.42
N PHE A 36 -4.36 -11.11 -0.71
CA PHE A 36 -3.24 -11.46 0.18
C PHE A 36 -3.29 -10.70 1.51
N PHE A 37 -3.84 -9.50 1.54
CA PHE A 37 -4.08 -8.78 2.79
C PHE A 37 -5.43 -9.12 3.46
N GLY A 38 -6.21 -10.04 2.89
CA GLY A 38 -7.54 -10.38 3.40
C GLY A 38 -8.61 -9.31 3.19
N VAL A 39 -8.38 -8.36 2.30
CA VAL A 39 -9.30 -7.25 2.03
C VAL A 39 -10.37 -7.69 1.03
N PRO A 40 -11.68 -7.63 1.38
CA PRO A 40 -12.75 -7.86 0.43
C PRO A 40 -12.69 -6.84 -0.70
N TRP A 41 -12.77 -7.29 -1.95
CA TRP A 41 -12.67 -6.39 -3.09
C TRP A 41 -13.57 -6.82 -4.24
N GLN A 42 -13.92 -5.86 -5.09
CA GLN A 42 -14.61 -6.08 -6.34
C GLN A 42 -13.99 -5.22 -7.44
N SER A 43 -14.14 -5.64 -8.70
CA SER A 43 -13.80 -4.84 -9.87
C SER A 43 -15.04 -4.34 -10.58
N VAL A 44 -14.97 -3.13 -11.11
CA VAL A 44 -16.04 -2.50 -11.89
C VAL A 44 -15.43 -1.76 -13.08
N SER A 45 -16.06 -1.80 -14.25
CA SER A 45 -15.59 -1.02 -15.39
C SER A 45 -15.95 0.46 -15.22
N LEU A 46 -15.21 1.36 -15.88
CA LEU A 46 -15.52 2.78 -15.92
C LEU A 46 -16.90 3.03 -16.52
N ALA A 47 -17.26 2.27 -17.57
CA ALA A 47 -18.58 2.34 -18.19
C ALA A 47 -19.69 2.00 -17.17
N ASP A 48 -19.54 0.91 -16.41
CA ASP A 48 -20.52 0.52 -15.39
C ASP A 48 -20.64 1.56 -14.27
N VAL A 49 -19.51 2.14 -13.84
CA VAL A 49 -19.50 3.21 -12.83
C VAL A 49 -20.27 4.44 -13.32
N VAL A 50 -20.12 4.80 -14.60
CA VAL A 50 -20.78 5.97 -15.20
C VAL A 50 -22.26 5.69 -15.51
N ASP A 51 -22.59 4.49 -15.96
CA ASP A 51 -23.93 4.13 -16.43
C ASP A 51 -24.85 3.65 -15.30
N SER A 52 -24.31 2.89 -14.34
CA SER A 52 -25.08 2.20 -13.30
C SER A 52 -24.65 2.59 -11.89
N GLY A 53 -23.50 3.27 -11.72
CA GLY A 53 -22.91 3.54 -10.40
C GLY A 53 -22.24 2.30 -9.83
N LEU A 54 -22.07 2.26 -8.50
CA LEU A 54 -21.71 1.01 -7.83
C LEU A 54 -22.96 0.16 -7.60
N PRO A 55 -22.87 -1.18 -7.73
CA PRO A 55 -23.93 -2.07 -7.29
C PRO A 55 -24.38 -1.68 -5.88
N ALA A 56 -25.70 -1.58 -5.68
CA ALA A 56 -26.30 -1.24 -4.39
C ALA A 56 -26.12 -2.38 -3.39
N GLU A 57 -24.89 -2.62 -2.96
CA GLU A 57 -24.63 -3.44 -1.79
C GLU A 57 -24.74 -2.56 -0.55
N ARG A 58 -25.42 -3.07 0.47
CA ARG A 58 -25.48 -2.51 1.83
C ARG A 58 -24.07 -2.50 2.44
N GLY A 59 -23.19 -1.65 1.94
CA GLY A 59 -21.77 -1.71 2.21
C GLY A 59 -21.32 -0.48 2.98
N GLY A 60 -20.59 -0.70 4.06
CA GLY A 60 -19.91 0.36 4.80
C GLY A 60 -18.90 1.13 3.95
N PRO A 61 -18.04 1.95 4.58
CA PRO A 61 -17.03 2.75 3.88
C PRO A 61 -16.19 1.89 2.94
N TYR A 62 -15.85 2.39 1.75
CA TYR A 62 -14.98 1.70 0.80
C TYR A 62 -13.86 2.62 0.34
N ALA A 63 -12.74 2.04 -0.11
CA ALA A 63 -11.71 2.79 -0.81
C ALA A 63 -11.68 2.38 -2.28
N VAL A 64 -11.39 3.35 -3.14
CA VAL A 64 -11.38 3.18 -4.59
C VAL A 64 -9.94 3.15 -5.10
N PHE A 65 -9.66 2.22 -6.00
CA PHE A 65 -8.38 2.07 -6.66
C PHE A 65 -8.55 2.19 -8.17
N GLY A 66 -7.53 2.70 -8.84
CA GLY A 66 -7.44 2.68 -10.30
C GLY A 66 -6.24 3.45 -10.81
N SER A 67 -6.01 3.37 -12.11
CA SER A 67 -5.03 4.25 -12.74
C SER A 67 -5.53 5.69 -12.71
N ALA A 68 -4.61 6.65 -12.63
CA ALA A 68 -4.94 8.07 -12.46
C ALA A 68 -5.90 8.57 -13.55
N ASP A 69 -5.69 8.15 -14.80
CA ASP A 69 -6.52 8.50 -15.95
C ASP A 69 -7.96 7.96 -15.85
N VAL A 70 -8.14 6.74 -15.37
CA VAL A 70 -9.45 6.12 -15.15
C VAL A 70 -10.20 6.83 -14.02
N LEU A 71 -9.52 7.12 -12.91
CA LEU A 71 -10.14 7.83 -11.78
C LEU A 71 -10.50 9.27 -12.16
N ALA A 72 -9.63 9.97 -12.89
CA ALA A 72 -9.91 11.31 -13.40
C ALA A 72 -11.10 11.30 -14.38
N ALA A 73 -11.20 10.29 -15.24
CA ALA A 73 -12.33 10.13 -16.16
C ALA A 73 -13.65 9.85 -15.40
N ALA A 74 -13.61 9.03 -14.35
CA ALA A 74 -14.77 8.77 -13.50
C ALA A 74 -15.25 10.06 -12.80
N LEU A 75 -14.32 10.84 -12.24
CA LEU A 75 -14.60 12.12 -11.57
C LEU A 75 -15.15 13.20 -12.50
N ALA A 76 -14.82 13.15 -13.79
CA ALA A 76 -15.36 14.08 -14.79
C ALA A 76 -16.86 13.85 -15.09
N MET A 77 -17.40 12.69 -14.71
CA MET A 77 -18.80 12.32 -14.95
C MET A 77 -19.62 12.43 -13.66
N PRO A 78 -20.84 13.01 -13.67
CA PRO A 78 -21.61 13.24 -12.43
C PRO A 78 -21.82 11.99 -11.56
N ARG A 79 -22.08 10.83 -12.18
CA ARG A 79 -22.28 9.57 -11.46
C ARG A 79 -20.97 8.98 -10.93
N GLY A 80 -19.90 9.04 -11.71
CA GLY A 80 -18.58 8.62 -11.23
C GLY A 80 -18.06 9.51 -10.11
N ALA A 81 -18.30 10.83 -10.19
CA ALA A 81 -18.04 11.77 -9.12
C ALA A 81 -18.83 11.45 -7.84
N ALA A 82 -20.09 11.01 -7.95
CA ALA A 82 -20.84 10.53 -6.80
C ALA A 82 -20.23 9.25 -6.23
N VAL A 83 -19.89 8.26 -7.05
CA VAL A 83 -19.23 7.02 -6.58
C VAL A 83 -17.91 7.32 -5.86
N VAL A 84 -17.09 8.21 -6.41
CA VAL A 84 -15.80 8.56 -5.84
C VAL A 84 -15.96 9.45 -4.60
N GLY A 85 -16.90 10.39 -4.62
CA GLY A 85 -17.17 11.34 -3.53
C GLY A 85 -17.65 10.69 -2.23
N TRP A 86 -18.20 9.48 -2.31
CA TRP A 86 -18.62 8.69 -1.13
C TRP A 86 -17.55 7.70 -0.66
N ALA A 87 -16.42 7.59 -1.37
CA ALA A 87 -15.30 6.76 -0.94
C ALA A 87 -14.62 7.36 0.29
N ALA A 88 -14.15 6.50 1.19
CA ALA A 88 -13.34 6.91 2.34
C ALA A 88 -11.97 7.45 1.92
N ALA A 89 -11.39 6.88 0.86
CA ALA A 89 -10.14 7.32 0.25
C ALA A 89 -9.98 6.78 -1.18
N LEU A 90 -9.10 7.39 -1.95
CA LEU A 90 -8.72 6.98 -3.30
C LEU A 90 -7.24 6.62 -3.35
N TYR A 91 -6.89 5.57 -4.09
CA TYR A 91 -5.52 5.24 -4.46
C TYR A 91 -5.39 5.24 -5.99
N ALA A 92 -4.69 6.23 -6.52
CA ALA A 92 -4.38 6.40 -7.92
C ALA A 92 -2.93 5.99 -8.20
N TYR A 93 -2.70 5.14 -9.20
CA TYR A 93 -1.35 4.84 -9.71
C TYR A 93 -1.17 5.38 -11.12
N ALA A 94 0.08 5.61 -11.53
CA ALA A 94 0.37 6.19 -12.83
C ALA A 94 -0.06 5.26 -13.99
N SER A 95 -0.39 5.89 -15.12
CA SER A 95 -0.72 5.17 -16.37
C SER A 95 0.50 5.10 -17.28
N PRO A 96 0.64 4.07 -18.14
CA PRO A 96 1.78 3.94 -19.04
C PRO A 96 1.78 5.05 -20.10
N ASP A 97 0.60 5.55 -20.48
CA ASP A 97 0.48 6.80 -21.23
C ASP A 97 0.83 7.97 -20.31
N ARG A 98 2.10 8.39 -20.36
CA ARG A 98 2.65 9.46 -19.52
C ARG A 98 1.86 10.77 -19.65
N GLU A 99 1.39 11.12 -20.85
CA GLU A 99 0.73 12.39 -21.10
C GLU A 99 -0.75 12.36 -20.64
N ALA A 100 -1.45 11.24 -20.83
CA ALA A 100 -2.74 11.02 -20.19
C ALA A 100 -2.62 10.98 -18.66
N SER A 101 -1.61 10.28 -18.13
CA SER A 101 -1.31 10.20 -16.70
C SER A 101 -1.03 11.59 -16.11
N ARG A 102 -0.26 12.43 -16.82
CA ARG A 102 0.05 13.81 -16.41
C ARG A 102 -1.20 14.66 -16.28
N ARG A 103 -2.05 14.66 -17.32
CA ARG A 103 -3.32 15.40 -17.30
C ARG A 103 -4.23 14.91 -16.18
N ALA A 104 -4.27 13.60 -15.97
CA ALA A 104 -5.10 12.99 -14.95
C ALA A 104 -4.65 13.35 -13.54
N VAL A 105 -3.36 13.22 -13.22
CA VAL A 105 -2.79 13.64 -11.93
C VAL A 105 -3.01 15.13 -11.71
N SER A 106 -2.83 15.95 -12.74
CA SER A 106 -3.08 17.40 -12.65
C SER A 106 -4.55 17.72 -12.34
N SER A 107 -5.48 16.98 -12.94
CA SER A 107 -6.92 17.08 -12.65
C SER A 107 -7.24 16.65 -11.22
N LEU A 108 -6.73 15.49 -10.78
CA LEU A 108 -6.94 14.95 -9.43
C LEU A 108 -6.40 15.87 -8.34
N ALA A 109 -5.21 16.43 -8.55
CA ALA A 109 -4.55 17.33 -7.61
C ALA A 109 -5.02 18.80 -7.73
N GLY A 110 -5.77 19.15 -8.79
CA GLY A 110 -6.26 20.50 -9.03
C GLY A 110 -5.17 21.53 -9.35
N SER A 111 -3.98 21.10 -9.73
CA SER A 111 -2.81 21.94 -10.07
C SER A 111 -2.01 21.28 -11.19
N GLU A 112 -1.07 21.99 -11.80
CA GLU A 112 -0.24 21.37 -12.84
C GLU A 112 0.88 20.51 -12.23
N TRP A 113 1.07 19.33 -12.81
CA TRP A 113 2.11 18.37 -12.47
C TRP A 113 2.84 17.91 -13.73
N MET A 114 4.13 17.60 -13.60
CA MET A 114 4.96 17.05 -14.67
C MET A 114 5.64 15.76 -14.22
N TRP A 115 5.89 14.86 -15.17
CA TRP A 115 6.73 13.70 -14.94
C TRP A 115 8.18 14.07 -15.22
N ALA A 116 9.07 13.70 -14.31
CA ALA A 116 10.51 13.77 -14.53
C ALA A 116 11.08 12.35 -14.48
N LEU A 117 12.07 12.12 -15.33
CA LEU A 117 12.89 10.93 -15.23
C LEU A 117 13.72 11.02 -13.95
N PRO A 118 13.79 9.95 -13.15
CA PRO A 118 14.65 9.95 -11.99
C PRO A 118 16.12 10.05 -12.39
N PRO A 119 17.00 10.51 -11.48
CA PRO A 119 18.43 10.50 -11.72
C PRO A 119 18.95 9.08 -11.99
N ASN A 120 19.97 8.99 -12.84
CA ASN A 120 20.66 7.72 -13.07
C ASN A 120 21.39 7.26 -11.80
N GLY A 121 21.19 5.99 -11.43
CA GLY A 121 21.93 5.35 -10.35
C GLY A 121 21.10 5.14 -9.09
N SER A 122 21.76 5.19 -7.94
CA SER A 122 21.07 5.07 -6.65
C SER A 122 20.52 6.43 -6.24
N VAL A 123 19.27 6.45 -5.80
CA VAL A 123 18.56 7.64 -5.32
C VAL A 123 18.23 7.49 -3.85
N SER A 124 18.13 8.62 -3.16
CA SER A 124 17.64 8.74 -1.79
C SER A 124 16.13 8.83 -1.79
N VAL A 125 15.49 7.97 -1.02
CA VAL A 125 14.06 7.97 -0.78
C VAL A 125 13.80 8.30 0.68
N GLU A 126 12.92 9.26 0.90
CA GLU A 126 12.51 9.73 2.22
C GLU A 126 11.03 9.48 2.44
N ILE A 127 10.69 9.00 3.63
CA ILE A 127 9.32 8.77 4.06
C ILE A 127 9.00 9.75 5.17
N THR A 128 7.92 10.54 4.99
CA THR A 128 7.57 11.57 5.95
C THR A 128 7.22 11.01 7.33
N ASP A 129 7.55 11.74 8.38
CA ASP A 129 7.11 11.48 9.74
C ASP A 129 5.81 12.22 10.11
N ARG A 130 5.27 13.03 9.18
CA ARG A 130 4.06 13.85 9.37
C ARG A 130 2.76 13.06 9.28
N CYS A 131 2.80 11.85 8.72
CA CYS A 131 1.63 10.99 8.51
C CYS A 131 1.79 9.61 9.14
N ARG A 132 2.16 9.56 10.43
CA ARG A 132 2.52 8.30 11.13
C ARG A 132 1.45 7.22 11.10
N GLU A 133 0.18 7.59 11.04
CA GLU A 133 -0.91 6.61 10.91
C GLU A 133 -0.84 5.84 9.59
N LEU A 134 -0.38 6.49 8.51
CA LEU A 134 -0.21 5.91 7.18
C LEU A 134 1.16 5.27 7.00
N THR A 135 2.21 5.95 7.43
CA THR A 135 3.60 5.51 7.22
C THR A 135 4.06 4.48 8.24
N GLY A 136 3.35 4.36 9.37
CA GLY A 136 3.56 3.33 10.38
C GLY A 136 5.02 3.22 10.82
N PRO A 137 5.62 2.00 10.84
CA PRO A 137 7.01 1.81 11.26
C PRO A 137 8.04 2.44 10.31
N MET A 138 7.63 2.87 9.12
CA MET A 138 8.52 3.50 8.14
C MET A 138 8.58 5.03 8.28
N SER A 139 7.85 5.60 9.23
CA SER A 139 7.85 7.05 9.52
C SER A 139 9.26 7.60 9.71
N GLY A 140 9.66 8.59 8.91
CA GLY A 140 10.96 9.26 9.02
C GLY A 140 12.15 8.44 8.49
N LEU A 141 11.91 7.31 7.84
CA LEU A 141 12.96 6.49 7.26
C LEU A 141 13.54 7.16 6.00
N GLN A 142 14.86 7.07 5.86
CA GLN A 142 15.57 7.39 4.63
C GLN A 142 16.30 6.13 4.12
N VAL A 143 16.13 5.81 2.85
CA VAL A 143 16.74 4.63 2.22
C VAL A 143 17.35 4.98 0.87
N SER A 144 18.47 4.33 0.55
CA SER A 144 19.02 4.37 -0.80
C SER A 144 18.52 3.16 -1.61
N ILE A 145 17.94 3.44 -2.76
CA ILE A 145 17.41 2.44 -3.70
C ILE A 145 17.90 2.72 -5.13
N ARG A 146 17.75 1.76 -6.03
CA ARG A 146 17.83 1.98 -7.47
C ARG A 146 16.43 1.84 -8.03
N LEU A 147 15.95 2.88 -8.71
CA LEU A 147 14.65 2.83 -9.36
C LEU A 147 14.67 1.92 -10.58
N ALA A 148 13.53 1.28 -10.85
CA ALA A 148 13.36 0.53 -12.08
C ALA A 148 13.32 1.51 -13.28
N PRO A 149 13.70 1.07 -14.50
CA PRO A 149 13.83 1.97 -15.66
C PRO A 149 12.55 2.73 -16.03
N ASP A 150 11.38 2.17 -15.72
CA ASP A 150 10.06 2.72 -16.07
C ASP A 150 9.40 3.45 -14.88
N GLU A 151 10.13 3.68 -13.79
CA GLU A 151 9.66 4.47 -12.65
C GLU A 151 9.90 5.95 -12.91
N ASP A 152 8.85 6.74 -12.74
CA ASP A 152 8.91 8.19 -12.86
C ASP A 152 8.76 8.86 -11.49
N VAL A 153 9.18 10.12 -11.41
CA VAL A 153 8.91 11.00 -10.26
C VAL A 153 8.05 12.17 -10.70
N LEU A 154 7.30 12.75 -9.77
CA LEU A 154 6.38 13.84 -10.04
C LEU A 154 6.99 15.18 -9.61
N VAL A 155 6.97 16.15 -10.51
CA VAL A 155 7.39 17.53 -10.27
C VAL A 155 6.13 18.39 -10.13
N PRO A 156 5.82 18.89 -8.92
CA PRO A 156 4.73 19.84 -8.73
C PRO A 156 5.09 21.19 -9.34
N SER A 157 4.11 21.89 -9.92
CA SER A 157 4.25 23.32 -10.21
C SER A 157 4.45 24.14 -8.92
N GLU A 158 5.09 25.31 -9.00
CA GLU A 158 5.19 26.24 -7.86
C GLU A 158 3.83 26.59 -7.27
N ALA A 159 2.80 26.69 -8.13
CA ALA A 159 1.42 26.90 -7.72
C ALA A 159 0.84 25.74 -6.90
N ALA A 160 1.25 24.49 -7.16
CA ALA A 160 0.85 23.32 -6.38
C ALA A 160 1.44 23.35 -4.96
N LEU A 161 2.64 23.93 -4.80
CA LEU A 161 3.32 24.08 -3.51
C LEU A 161 2.86 25.30 -2.71
N SER A 162 2.31 26.32 -3.37
CA SER A 162 2.07 27.65 -2.78
C SER A 162 0.60 28.00 -2.55
N ARG A 163 -0.35 27.09 -2.80
CA ARG A 163 -1.79 27.42 -2.78
C ARG A 163 -2.30 27.65 -1.35
N PRO A 164 -2.79 28.85 -1.00
CA PRO A 164 -3.46 29.07 0.28
C PRO A 164 -4.81 28.34 0.31
N SER A 165 -5.22 27.94 1.52
CA SER A 165 -6.48 27.25 1.78
C SER A 165 -7.66 28.23 1.67
N ASP A 166 -8.55 28.02 0.70
CA ASP A 166 -9.78 28.83 0.55
C ASP A 166 -10.78 28.66 1.72
N ASP A 167 -10.57 27.67 2.60
CA ASP A 167 -11.54 27.26 3.62
C ASP A 167 -11.13 27.63 5.06
N GLY A 168 -10.13 28.50 5.26
CA GLY A 168 -9.69 28.92 6.60
C GLY A 168 -8.99 27.81 7.42
N GLN A 169 -8.76 26.64 6.83
CA GLN A 169 -7.90 25.58 7.39
C GLN A 169 -6.43 25.92 7.19
N ALA A 170 -5.53 25.42 8.05
CA ALA A 170 -4.12 25.79 7.99
C ALA A 170 -3.51 25.47 6.60
N PRO A 171 -2.55 26.27 6.09
CA PRO A 171 -1.98 26.17 4.73
C PRO A 171 -1.31 24.83 4.33
N GLY A 172 -1.39 23.79 5.15
CA GLY A 172 -0.68 22.51 4.96
C GLY A 172 -1.56 21.27 4.76
N GLU A 173 -2.89 21.39 4.68
CA GLU A 173 -3.77 20.21 4.70
C GLU A 173 -4.17 19.65 3.32
N ARG A 174 -3.99 20.41 2.23
CA ARG A 174 -4.42 20.01 0.88
C ARG A 174 -3.40 19.19 0.09
N PHE A 175 -2.11 19.25 0.39
CA PHE A 175 -1.06 18.43 -0.22
C PHE A 175 -0.10 17.91 0.85
N THR A 176 0.31 16.64 0.73
CA THR A 176 1.34 16.07 1.60
C THR A 176 2.16 15.05 0.82
N SER A 177 3.45 15.32 0.61
CA SER A 177 4.38 14.30 0.13
C SER A 177 4.60 13.27 1.22
N ILE A 178 4.30 12.00 0.91
CA ILE A 178 4.42 10.87 1.84
C ILE A 178 5.73 10.14 1.59
N VAL A 179 6.04 9.88 0.33
CA VAL A 179 7.32 9.34 -0.13
C VAL A 179 7.90 10.31 -1.16
N SER A 180 9.13 10.74 -0.92
CA SER A 180 9.89 11.61 -1.82
C SER A 180 11.12 10.88 -2.34
N VAL A 181 11.45 11.07 -3.62
CA VAL A 181 12.69 10.62 -4.26
C VAL A 181 13.49 11.87 -4.59
N GLU A 182 14.68 12.03 -4.01
CA GLU A 182 15.52 13.23 -4.22
C GLU A 182 14.77 14.56 -4.01
N GLY A 183 13.90 14.58 -2.99
CA GLY A 183 13.04 15.73 -2.66
C GLY A 183 11.81 15.91 -3.56
N LEU A 184 11.64 15.11 -4.61
CA LEU A 184 10.47 15.13 -5.48
C LEU A 184 9.41 14.11 -5.04
N PRO A 185 8.11 14.46 -5.02
CA PRO A 185 7.06 13.51 -4.66
C PRO A 185 7.01 12.27 -5.56
N ALA A 186 6.94 11.09 -4.94
CA ALA A 186 6.69 9.81 -5.61
C ALA A 186 5.43 9.11 -5.07
N PHE A 187 5.03 9.41 -3.84
CA PHE A 187 3.72 9.08 -3.30
C PHE A 187 3.23 10.24 -2.45
N PHE A 188 2.03 10.75 -2.71
CA PHE A 188 1.51 11.90 -1.99
C PHE A 188 0.01 11.86 -1.82
N ARG A 189 -0.50 12.65 -0.88
CA ARG A 189 -1.92 12.88 -0.63
C ARG A 189 -2.32 14.25 -1.14
N VAL A 190 -3.47 14.33 -1.79
CA VAL A 190 -4.23 15.56 -2.06
C VAL A 190 -5.67 15.42 -1.60
N LEU A 191 -6.35 16.55 -1.34
CA LEU A 191 -7.79 16.56 -1.11
C LEU A 191 -8.52 16.91 -2.41
N HIS A 192 -9.29 15.96 -2.94
CA HIS A 192 -10.14 16.17 -4.11
C HIS A 192 -11.61 16.19 -3.66
N HIS A 193 -12.25 17.37 -3.71
CA HIS A 193 -13.63 17.58 -3.23
C HIS A 193 -13.90 17.01 -1.81
N GLY A 194 -12.91 17.11 -0.92
CA GLY A 194 -13.00 16.61 0.46
C GLY A 194 -12.61 15.13 0.65
N VAL A 195 -12.42 14.36 -0.43
CA VAL A 195 -11.93 12.99 -0.36
C VAL A 195 -10.41 12.96 -0.41
N ALA A 196 -9.78 12.18 0.46
CA ALA A 196 -8.34 11.98 0.44
C ALA A 196 -7.93 11.11 -0.75
N THR A 197 -7.20 11.71 -1.69
CA THR A 197 -6.67 11.06 -2.88
C THR A 197 -5.18 10.87 -2.74
N TYR A 198 -4.76 9.61 -2.75
CA TYR A 198 -3.36 9.21 -2.70
C TYR A 198 -2.90 8.88 -4.11
N VAL A 199 -1.83 9.54 -4.56
CA VAL A 199 -1.30 9.39 -5.92
C VAL A 199 0.10 8.79 -5.81
N CYS A 200 0.30 7.64 -6.45
CA CYS A 200 1.58 6.98 -6.62
C CYS A 200 2.11 7.22 -8.04
N ALA A 201 3.37 7.64 -8.12
CA ALA A 201 4.07 7.92 -9.37
C ALA A 201 4.42 6.64 -10.17
N SER A 202 4.44 5.48 -9.52
CA SER A 202 4.74 4.21 -10.19
C SER A 202 3.62 3.82 -11.16
N THR A 203 4.01 3.42 -12.36
CA THR A 203 3.10 2.81 -13.35
C THR A 203 2.90 1.31 -13.09
N ALA A 204 3.76 0.72 -12.25
CA ALA A 204 3.79 -0.70 -11.96
C ALA A 204 2.98 -1.03 -10.70
N VAL A 205 2.33 -2.19 -10.75
CA VAL A 205 1.79 -2.88 -9.57
C VAL A 205 2.63 -4.14 -9.41
N VAL A 206 3.20 -4.31 -8.22
CA VAL A 206 4.07 -5.45 -7.90
C VAL A 206 3.34 -6.78 -8.17
N ASP A 207 4.05 -7.75 -8.74
CA ASP A 207 3.53 -9.08 -8.97
C ASP A 207 3.94 -10.00 -7.82
N ILE A 208 2.98 -10.29 -6.92
CA ILE A 208 3.25 -11.15 -5.76
C ILE A 208 3.23 -12.64 -6.11
N ASP A 209 2.72 -12.99 -7.29
CA ASP A 209 2.68 -14.37 -7.79
C ASP A 209 3.93 -14.68 -8.66
N ALA A 210 4.72 -13.65 -9.01
CA ALA A 210 5.93 -13.82 -9.78
C ALA A 210 6.96 -14.69 -9.02
N PRO A 211 7.61 -15.66 -9.70
CA PRO A 211 8.69 -16.41 -9.09
C PRO A 211 9.79 -15.47 -8.61
N VAL A 212 10.23 -15.67 -7.36
CA VAL A 212 11.46 -15.05 -6.90
C VAL A 212 12.60 -15.60 -7.76
N GLY A 213 13.44 -14.71 -8.32
CA GLY A 213 14.60 -15.11 -9.13
C GLY A 213 15.62 -15.93 -8.33
N HIS A 214 16.81 -16.18 -8.89
CA HIS A 214 17.85 -16.98 -8.24
C HIS A 214 18.35 -16.45 -6.87
N ASN A 215 17.95 -15.25 -6.46
CA ASN A 215 18.31 -14.61 -5.20
C ASN A 215 17.08 -14.47 -4.27
N TYR A 216 17.10 -13.50 -3.38
CA TYR A 216 15.96 -13.09 -2.56
C TYR A 216 15.13 -12.03 -3.28
N TYR A 217 13.87 -11.88 -2.86
CA TYR A 217 13.06 -10.72 -3.24
C TYR A 217 13.60 -9.47 -2.54
N ASP A 218 14.12 -8.52 -3.31
CA ASP A 218 14.59 -7.24 -2.78
C ASP A 218 13.51 -6.17 -2.96
N VAL A 219 12.86 -5.79 -1.85
CA VAL A 219 11.86 -4.72 -1.83
C VAL A 219 12.41 -3.40 -2.37
N LYS A 220 13.73 -3.15 -2.29
CA LYS A 220 14.32 -1.93 -2.84
C LYS A 220 14.17 -1.83 -4.35
N ALA A 221 14.17 -2.95 -5.06
CA ALA A 221 13.94 -2.98 -6.51
C ALA A 221 12.47 -2.74 -6.90
N HIS A 222 11.56 -2.90 -5.94
CA HIS A 222 10.10 -2.75 -6.13
C HIS A 222 9.52 -1.65 -5.23
N PHE A 223 10.37 -0.73 -4.75
CA PHE A 223 9.99 0.14 -3.64
C PHE A 223 8.74 0.98 -3.96
N LEU A 224 8.71 1.67 -5.10
CA LEU A 224 7.58 2.53 -5.47
C LEU A 224 6.33 1.75 -5.88
N SER A 225 6.47 0.54 -6.43
CA SER A 225 5.33 -0.30 -6.83
C SER A 225 4.74 -1.15 -5.70
N ALA A 226 5.45 -1.32 -4.58
CA ALA A 226 5.01 -2.12 -3.44
C ALA A 226 4.75 -1.27 -2.18
N VAL A 227 5.72 -0.46 -1.75
CA VAL A 227 5.69 0.18 -0.42
C VAL A 227 4.54 1.18 -0.28
N PRO A 228 4.33 2.15 -1.19
CA PRO A 228 3.17 3.06 -1.15
C PRO A 228 1.82 2.33 -1.10
N LEU A 229 1.68 1.26 -1.89
CA LEU A 229 0.46 0.47 -1.94
C LEU A 229 0.20 -0.24 -0.61
N VAL A 230 1.22 -0.86 -0.02
CA VAL A 230 1.12 -1.53 1.28
C VAL A 230 0.83 -0.53 2.39
N MET A 231 1.48 0.64 2.40
CA MET A 231 1.16 1.73 3.35
C MET A 231 -0.32 2.13 3.24
N PHE A 232 -0.82 2.34 2.02
CA PHE A 232 -2.22 2.70 1.82
C PHE A 232 -3.16 1.58 2.28
N ILE A 233 -2.91 0.33 1.90
CA ILE A 233 -3.77 -0.81 2.27
C ILE A 233 -3.83 -0.98 3.79
N THR A 234 -2.66 -0.97 4.46
CA THR A 234 -2.57 -1.18 5.91
C THR A 234 -3.26 -0.07 6.71
N TRP A 235 -3.25 1.15 6.19
CA TRP A 235 -3.95 2.28 6.77
C TRP A 235 -5.45 2.30 6.46
N ALA A 236 -5.83 2.10 5.20
CA ALA A 236 -7.22 2.23 4.73
C ALA A 236 -8.09 1.06 5.21
N PHE A 237 -7.56 -0.17 5.18
CA PHE A 237 -8.29 -1.41 5.47
C PHE A 237 -7.97 -1.99 6.82
N ARG A 238 -7.45 -1.14 7.70
CA ARG A 238 -6.91 -1.51 8.99
C ARG A 238 -7.91 -2.43 9.72
N ASP A 239 -9.20 -2.13 9.73
CA ASP A 239 -10.19 -2.90 10.51
C ASP A 239 -10.72 -4.19 9.84
N VAL A 240 -10.33 -4.49 8.60
CA VAL A 240 -10.76 -5.70 7.86
C VAL A 240 -9.63 -6.58 7.34
N MET A 241 -8.43 -6.02 7.15
CA MET A 241 -7.27 -6.77 6.69
C MET A 241 -6.88 -7.84 7.73
N TRP A 242 -6.15 -8.86 7.29
CA TRP A 242 -5.56 -9.84 8.20
C TRP A 242 -4.69 -9.12 9.24
N ARG A 243 -5.08 -9.28 10.50
CA ARG A 243 -4.36 -8.74 11.65
C ARG A 243 -4.08 -9.84 12.64
N PRO A 244 -2.94 -9.77 13.35
CA PRO A 244 -2.79 -10.57 14.55
C PRO A 244 -3.90 -10.14 15.53
N HIS A 245 -4.72 -11.09 15.97
CA HIS A 245 -5.79 -10.84 16.95
C HIS A 245 -5.27 -10.36 18.31
N GLU A 246 -3.97 -10.57 18.56
CA GLU A 246 -3.29 -10.30 19.82
C GLU A 246 -1.89 -9.74 19.53
N LEU A 247 -1.40 -8.83 20.38
CA LEU A 247 0.01 -8.45 20.37
C LEU A 247 0.84 -9.61 20.94
N GLY A 248 1.29 -10.49 20.05
CA GLY A 248 2.11 -11.66 20.39
C GLY A 248 3.56 -11.51 19.94
N ALA A 249 4.47 -12.09 20.72
CA ALA A 249 5.83 -12.39 20.26
C ALA A 249 5.95 -13.90 20.06
N CYS A 250 6.62 -14.32 18.99
CA CYS A 250 6.95 -15.72 18.71
C CYS A 250 8.47 -15.86 18.73
N LEU A 251 8.98 -16.81 19.51
CA LEU A 251 10.39 -17.17 19.46
C LEU A 251 10.64 -17.95 18.16
N ILE A 252 11.55 -17.49 17.31
CA ILE A 252 11.91 -18.20 16.07
C ILE A 252 13.30 -18.79 16.22
N ILE A 253 13.44 -20.09 16.00
CA ILE A 253 14.73 -20.79 15.94
C ILE A 253 14.95 -21.25 14.51
N ASP A 254 15.97 -20.67 13.87
CA ASP A 254 16.27 -20.89 12.46
C ASP A 254 17.28 -22.03 12.25
N ASP A 255 16.98 -22.90 11.28
CA ASP A 255 17.80 -24.02 10.84
C ASP A 255 18.34 -24.98 11.92
N PRO A 256 17.61 -25.32 13.01
CA PRO A 256 18.16 -26.25 13.98
C PRO A 256 18.27 -27.66 13.39
N LEU A 257 19.21 -28.45 13.90
CA LEU A 257 19.07 -29.90 13.84
C LEU A 257 17.99 -30.30 14.85
N LEU A 258 16.96 -31.03 14.41
CA LEU A 258 15.96 -31.56 15.33
C LEU A 258 16.59 -32.78 16.03
N LYS A 259 17.10 -32.56 17.24
CA LYS A 259 17.64 -33.54 18.18
C LYS A 259 17.01 -33.28 19.54
N SER A 260 17.28 -34.08 20.57
CA SER A 260 16.87 -33.71 21.95
C SER A 260 17.49 -32.38 22.37
N ARG A 261 18.77 -32.16 22.02
CA ARG A 261 19.46 -30.89 22.20
C ARG A 261 20.17 -30.45 20.91
N TYR A 262 20.08 -29.17 20.60
CA TYR A 262 20.83 -28.49 19.54
C TYR A 262 21.54 -27.26 20.11
N GLY A 263 22.87 -27.34 20.23
CA GLY A 263 23.64 -26.37 21.00
C GLY A 263 23.15 -26.33 22.45
N PHE A 264 22.69 -25.17 22.90
CA PHE A 264 22.09 -24.99 24.23
C PHE A 264 20.56 -25.15 24.24
N CYS A 265 19.92 -25.29 23.08
CA CYS A 265 18.48 -25.49 22.97
C CYS A 265 18.12 -26.94 23.27
N ASP A 266 17.47 -27.19 24.40
CA ASP A 266 16.81 -28.45 24.71
C ASP A 266 15.33 -28.32 24.34
N PHE A 267 14.87 -29.11 23.36
CA PHE A 267 13.52 -28.94 22.80
C PHE A 267 12.41 -29.43 23.75
N GLU A 268 12.69 -30.41 24.61
CA GLU A 268 11.74 -30.85 25.63
C GLU A 268 11.59 -29.76 26.69
N HIS A 269 12.72 -29.20 27.16
CA HIS A 269 12.68 -28.09 28.11
C HIS A 269 12.02 -26.84 27.51
N LEU A 270 12.31 -26.52 26.25
CA LEU A 270 11.68 -25.40 25.54
C LEU A 270 10.15 -25.57 25.47
N ARG A 271 9.66 -26.77 25.12
CA ARG A 271 8.23 -27.09 25.12
C ARG A 271 7.61 -26.89 26.50
N ASP A 272 8.29 -27.34 27.55
CA ASP A 272 7.78 -27.21 28.92
C ASP A 272 7.74 -25.74 29.35
N LEU A 273 8.74 -24.94 28.97
CA LEU A 273 8.72 -23.48 29.15
C LEU A 273 7.60 -22.81 28.35
N MET A 274 7.35 -23.22 27.10
CA MET A 274 6.25 -22.72 26.27
C MET A 274 4.91 -22.94 26.95
N ARG A 275 4.69 -24.13 27.53
CA ARG A 275 3.47 -24.45 28.29
C ARG A 275 3.37 -23.64 29.59
N GLN A 276 4.47 -23.54 30.33
CA GLN A 276 4.52 -22.83 31.62
C GLN A 276 4.28 -21.33 31.45
N HIS A 277 4.93 -20.70 30.47
CA HIS A 277 4.91 -19.25 30.27
C HIS A 277 3.92 -18.80 29.18
N ARG A 278 3.21 -19.74 28.55
CA ARG A 278 2.19 -19.50 27.52
C ARG A 278 2.70 -18.65 26.34
N PHE A 279 3.86 -19.02 25.79
CA PHE A 279 4.38 -18.43 24.56
C PHE A 279 4.46 -19.46 23.44
N THR A 280 4.55 -18.95 22.21
CA THR A 280 4.69 -19.76 20.99
C THR A 280 6.11 -19.69 20.45
N THR A 281 6.55 -20.78 19.82
CA THR A 281 7.84 -20.89 19.14
C THR A 281 7.61 -21.44 17.75
N ASN A 282 8.27 -20.86 16.74
CA ASN A 282 8.39 -21.42 15.40
C ASN A 282 9.79 -22.01 15.21
N ILE A 283 9.84 -23.26 14.75
CA ILE A 283 11.08 -23.91 14.35
C ILE A 283 11.17 -23.91 12.83
N ALA A 284 12.03 -23.06 12.26
CA ALA A 284 12.21 -22.94 10.83
C ALA A 284 13.22 -24.00 10.34
N PHE A 285 12.72 -25.20 10.05
CA PHE A 285 13.55 -26.34 9.66
C PHE A 285 13.79 -26.41 8.14
N ILE A 286 15.05 -26.51 7.71
CA ILE A 286 15.40 -26.73 6.29
C ILE A 286 15.59 -28.20 5.91
N PRO A 287 15.18 -28.60 4.68
CA PRO A 287 15.37 -29.96 4.16
C PRO A 287 16.83 -30.46 4.20
N TRP A 288 17.81 -29.54 4.08
CA TRP A 288 19.23 -29.85 4.20
C TRP A 288 19.58 -30.59 5.50
N ASN A 289 18.87 -30.29 6.59
CA ASN A 289 19.10 -30.86 7.92
C ASN A 289 18.36 -32.18 8.16
N TRP A 290 17.55 -32.66 7.21
CA TRP A 290 16.75 -33.89 7.33
C TRP A 290 17.55 -35.11 7.76
N ARG A 291 18.65 -35.39 7.06
CA ARG A 291 19.49 -36.58 7.35
C ARG A 291 20.29 -36.48 8.65
N ARG A 292 20.36 -35.29 9.25
CA ARG A 292 21.13 -35.00 10.47
C ARG A 292 20.24 -34.87 11.71
N THR A 293 18.94 -34.95 11.51
CA THR A 293 17.89 -34.93 12.52
C THR A 293 17.62 -36.35 13.03
N THR A 294 17.29 -36.50 14.30
CA THR A 294 16.82 -37.78 14.87
C THR A 294 15.30 -37.86 14.76
N ARG A 295 14.74 -38.98 14.26
CA ARG A 295 13.27 -39.15 14.12
C ARG A 295 12.50 -38.84 15.40
N ARG A 296 13.04 -39.26 16.54
CA ARG A 296 12.47 -39.02 17.87
C ARG A 296 12.31 -37.53 18.22
N ALA A 297 13.07 -36.65 17.58
CA ALA A 297 12.96 -35.21 17.80
C ALA A 297 11.82 -34.54 17.03
N GLY A 298 11.19 -35.24 16.10
CA GLY A 298 9.96 -34.80 15.43
C GLY A 298 8.68 -35.34 16.07
N GLU A 299 8.78 -36.08 17.17
CA GLU A 299 7.65 -36.74 17.85
C GLU A 299 7.07 -35.90 19.02
N PHE A 300 7.55 -34.67 19.20
CA PHE A 300 7.20 -33.78 20.31
C PHE A 300 6.03 -32.83 20.00
#